data_AF-R7YCR9-F1
#
_entry.id   AF-R7YCR9-F1
#
_cell.length_a   1.000
_cell.length_b   1.000
_cell.length_c   1.000
_cell.angle_alpha   90.00
_cell.angle_beta   90.00
_cell.angle_gamma   90.00
#
_symmetry.space_group_name_H-M   'P 1'
#
loop_
_entity.id
_entity.type
_entity.pdbx_description
1 polymer ?
#
loop_
_entity_poly.entity_id
_entity_poly.type
_entity_poly.pdbx_seq_one_letter_code
_entity_poly.pdbx_strand_id
1 'polypeptide(L)'
;MTYVKYGNTLDPVSLDDGIRAAGKFLQWKAQALSHKLGFDYEPRPDAPNTYEDLVAAFDLSVLTKAPLPVPSTNLDDSFYVPEVTHALRFVHDVSHVMTGLTFDMHDEIQLALIQLKGFAAHGLSEHSLEYQLLYADHVGQSMCMLVTRKFVSDQSKFILDVLSYGLDEAIVREMHRGGYKAAA
;
A
#
# COMPACT_ATOMS: atom_id res chain seq x y z
N MET A 1 -7.83 -14.83 17.83
CA MET A 1 -6.49 -14.25 18.01
C MET A 1 -5.53 -15.09 17.21
N THR A 2 -5.23 -14.66 15.98
CA THR A 2 -4.34 -15.38 15.06
C THR A 2 -2.92 -14.94 15.36
N TYR A 3 -2.09 -15.85 15.87
CA TYR A 3 -0.68 -15.59 16.10
C TYR A 3 0.06 -15.80 14.78
N VAL A 4 0.58 -14.73 14.21
CA VAL A 4 1.46 -14.79 13.04
C VAL A 4 2.89 -14.97 13.53
N LYS A 5 3.63 -15.93 12.96
CA LYS A 5 4.96 -16.31 13.40
C LYS A 5 5.96 -15.23 12.97
N TYR A 6 6.12 -14.19 13.80
CA TYR A 6 7.12 -13.16 13.58
C TYR A 6 8.53 -13.74 13.72
N GLY A 7 9.32 -13.59 12.66
CA GLY A 7 10.77 -13.75 12.76
C GLY A 7 11.35 -12.66 13.68
N ASN A 8 11.76 -13.07 14.88
CA ASN A 8 12.68 -12.36 15.79
C ASN A 8 12.22 -11.09 16.55
N THR A 9 10.91 -10.84 16.74
CA THR A 9 10.48 -9.88 17.78
C THR A 9 10.11 -10.61 19.07
N LEU A 10 10.87 -10.36 20.14
CA LEU A 10 10.72 -11.00 21.46
C LEU A 10 9.44 -10.61 22.23
N ASP A 11 8.64 -9.68 21.70
CA ASP A 11 7.37 -9.25 22.29
C ASP A 11 6.16 -9.66 21.42
N PRO A 12 5.13 -10.31 21.99
CA PRO A 12 3.92 -10.64 21.26
C PRO A 12 3.10 -9.37 21.01
N VAL A 13 3.16 -8.84 19.79
CA VAL A 13 2.24 -7.80 19.30
C VAL A 13 1.06 -8.49 18.62
N SER A 14 -0.16 -8.08 18.94
CA SER A 14 -1.35 -8.61 18.25
C SER A 14 -1.42 -8.05 16.83
N LEU A 15 -1.97 -8.82 15.88
CA LEU A 15 -2.18 -8.36 14.51
C LEU A 15 -2.98 -7.04 14.47
N ASP A 16 -4.00 -6.93 15.32
CA ASP A 16 -4.86 -5.75 15.41
C ASP A 16 -4.09 -4.50 15.88
N ASP A 17 -3.12 -4.66 16.79
CA ASP A 17 -2.27 -3.56 17.23
C ASP A 17 -1.32 -3.11 16.10
N GLY A 18 -0.78 -4.06 15.34
CA GLY A 18 0.02 -3.78 14.15
C GLY A 18 -0.75 -3.02 13.07
N ILE A 19 -1.95 -3.49 12.72
CA ILE A 19 -2.84 -2.83 11.75
C ILE A 19 -3.17 -1.41 12.23
N ARG A 20 -3.47 -1.24 13.52
CA ARG A 20 -3.75 0.08 14.11
C ARG A 20 -2.53 1.01 14.07
N ALA A 21 -1.33 0.48 14.34
CA ALA A 21 -0.09 1.24 14.28
C ALA A 21 0.24 1.68 12.85
N ALA A 22 0.14 0.77 11.88
CA ALA A 22 0.29 1.08 10.44
C ALA A 22 -0.73 2.14 9.99
N GLY A 23 -1.99 2.00 10.38
CA GLY A 23 -3.04 2.95 10.03
C GLY A 23 -2.81 4.35 10.59
N LYS A 24 -2.41 4.45 11.87
CA LYS A 24 -2.04 5.74 12.48
C LYS A 24 -0.87 6.40 11.77
N PHE A 25 0.13 5.60 11.38
CA PHE A 25 1.28 6.11 10.67
C PHE A 25 0.90 6.64 9.28
N LEU A 26 0.09 5.90 8.52
CA LEU A 26 -0.40 6.32 7.20
C LEU A 26 -1.21 7.62 7.28
N GLN A 27 -2.09 7.74 8.29
CA GLN A 27 -2.85 8.96 8.53
C GLN A 27 -1.95 10.14 8.88
N TRP A 28 -0.97 9.95 9.75
CA TRP A 28 0.02 10.99 10.07
C TRP A 28 0.80 11.41 8.83
N LYS A 29 1.21 10.45 7.99
CA LYS A 29 1.94 10.72 6.75
C LYS A 29 1.11 11.51 5.75
N ALA A 30 -0.16 11.14 5.58
CA ALA A 30 -1.12 11.87 4.76
C ALA A 30 -1.29 13.30 5.27
N GLN A 31 -1.51 13.50 6.57
CA GLN A 31 -1.61 14.84 7.17
C GLN A 31 -0.35 15.70 6.94
N ALA A 32 0.84 15.10 7.09
CA ALA A 32 2.10 15.79 6.84
C ALA A 32 2.25 16.21 5.37
N LEU A 33 1.80 15.37 4.43
CA LEU A 33 1.75 15.72 3.00
C LEU A 33 0.71 16.82 2.75
N SER A 34 -0.50 16.72 3.30
CA SER A 34 -1.55 17.73 3.11
C SER A 34 -1.08 19.11 3.61
N HIS A 35 -0.42 19.16 4.76
CA HIS A 35 0.18 20.40 5.29
C HIS A 35 1.29 20.95 4.37
N LYS A 36 2.13 20.08 3.80
CA LYS A 36 3.21 20.47 2.88
C LYS A 36 2.69 21.00 1.54
N LEU A 37 1.65 20.36 1.00
CA LEU A 37 1.10 20.65 -0.33
C LEU A 37 0.07 21.79 -0.33
N GLY A 38 -0.59 22.00 0.82
CA GLY A 38 -1.63 23.00 1.00
C GLY A 38 -3.00 22.56 0.48
N PHE A 39 -3.20 21.27 0.23
CA PHE A 39 -4.48 20.65 -0.11
C PHE A 39 -4.55 19.25 0.48
N ASP A 40 -5.76 18.70 0.63
CA ASP A 40 -6.01 17.37 1.19
C ASP A 40 -6.45 16.36 0.10
N TYR A 41 -7.11 15.27 0.47
CA TYR A 41 -7.69 14.31 -0.47
C TYR A 41 -9.20 14.12 -0.29
N GLU A 42 -9.88 13.71 -1.36
CA GLU A 42 -11.30 13.39 -1.36
C GLU A 42 -11.53 12.02 -2.02
N PRO A 43 -12.15 11.05 -1.32
CA PRO A 43 -12.50 9.77 -1.90
C PRO A 43 -13.55 9.91 -3.01
N ARG A 44 -13.24 9.41 -4.20
CA ARG A 44 -14.09 9.53 -5.38
C ARG A 44 -14.10 8.25 -6.23
N PRO A 45 -15.26 7.83 -6.77
CA PRO A 45 -15.35 6.67 -7.64
C PRO A 45 -14.77 6.94 -9.03
N ASP A 46 -14.66 8.21 -9.43
CA ASP A 46 -14.12 8.71 -10.69
C ASP A 46 -12.70 9.30 -10.53
N ALA A 47 -11.98 8.90 -9.48
CA ALA A 47 -10.59 9.30 -9.29
C ALA A 47 -9.69 8.85 -10.46
N PRO A 48 -8.57 9.56 -10.70
CA PRO A 48 -7.61 9.19 -11.75
C PRO A 48 -7.18 7.73 -11.68
N ASN A 49 -7.10 7.07 -12.83
CA ASN A 49 -6.65 5.67 -12.95
C ASN A 49 -5.50 5.51 -13.98
N THR A 50 -5.03 6.62 -14.55
CA THR A 50 -3.80 6.70 -15.36
C THR A 50 -2.84 7.68 -14.71
N TYR A 51 -1.55 7.55 -15.00
CA TYR A 51 -0.55 8.45 -14.47
C TYR A 51 -0.75 9.87 -15.00
N GLU A 52 -1.12 10.02 -16.27
CA GLU A 52 -1.40 11.30 -16.91
C GLU A 52 -2.58 12.03 -16.25
N ASP A 53 -3.67 11.30 -15.98
CA ASP A 53 -4.84 11.87 -15.30
C ASP A 53 -4.49 12.26 -13.85
N LEU A 54 -3.64 11.47 -13.18
CA LEU A 54 -3.19 11.78 -11.82
C LEU A 54 -2.36 13.06 -11.78
N VAL A 55 -1.41 13.22 -12.71
CA VAL A 55 -0.60 14.44 -12.81
C VAL A 55 -1.50 15.65 -13.07
N ALA A 56 -2.47 15.54 -13.98
CA ALA A 56 -3.42 16.62 -14.26
C ALA A 56 -4.28 16.99 -13.03
N ALA A 57 -4.77 15.99 -12.29
CA ALA A 57 -5.55 16.21 -11.07
C ALA A 57 -4.69 16.83 -9.94
N PHE A 58 -3.43 16.42 -9.83
CA PHE A 58 -2.47 16.99 -8.88
C PHE A 58 -2.18 18.45 -9.19
N ASP A 59 -1.89 18.79 -10.45
CA ASP A 59 -1.64 20.18 -10.88
C ASP A 59 -2.85 21.08 -10.61
N LEU A 60 -4.06 20.58 -10.85
CA LEU A 60 -5.29 21.28 -10.52
C LEU A 60 -5.42 21.52 -9.01
N SER A 61 -5.10 20.52 -8.18
CA SER A 61 -5.12 20.61 -6.72
C SER A 61 -4.08 21.62 -6.21
N VAL A 62 -2.87 21.63 -6.79
CA VAL A 62 -1.82 22.62 -6.48
C VAL A 62 -2.29 24.04 -6.77
N LEU A 63 -2.91 24.25 -7.94
CA LEU A 63 -3.37 25.55 -8.42
C LEU A 63 -4.55 26.09 -7.60
N THR A 64 -5.54 25.23 -7.33
CA THR A 64 -6.83 25.65 -6.76
C THR A 64 -6.95 25.44 -5.26
N LYS A 65 -6.04 24.65 -4.66
CA LYS A 65 -6.13 24.13 -3.29
C LYS A 65 -7.32 23.20 -3.04
N ALA A 66 -8.01 22.77 -4.10
CA ALA A 66 -9.01 21.71 -3.99
C ALA A 66 -8.35 20.38 -3.60
N PRO A 67 -9.06 19.49 -2.89
CA PRO A 67 -8.54 18.17 -2.55
C PRO A 67 -8.25 17.32 -3.79
N LEU A 68 -7.21 16.48 -3.72
CA LEU A 68 -6.90 15.49 -4.74
C LEU A 68 -7.92 14.35 -4.70
N PRO A 69 -8.60 14.00 -5.81
CA PRO A 69 -9.44 12.82 -5.88
C PRO A 69 -8.60 11.55 -5.69
N VAL A 70 -8.97 10.71 -4.74
CA VAL A 70 -8.39 9.37 -4.55
C VAL A 70 -9.45 8.30 -4.75
N PRO A 71 -9.11 7.10 -5.27
CA PRO A 71 -10.13 6.07 -5.50
C PRO A 71 -10.92 5.73 -4.23
N SER A 72 -12.23 5.51 -4.35
CA SER A 72 -13.11 5.05 -3.26
C SER A 72 -13.65 3.63 -3.44
N THR A 73 -13.22 2.93 -4.50
CA THR A 73 -13.64 1.56 -4.84
C THR A 73 -12.67 0.52 -4.27
N ASN A 74 -13.02 -0.78 -4.35
CA ASN A 74 -12.14 -1.90 -3.95
C ASN A 74 -11.61 -1.78 -2.51
N LEU A 75 -12.49 -1.45 -1.55
CA LEU A 75 -12.14 -1.32 -0.13
C LEU A 75 -12.32 -2.62 0.65
N ASP A 76 -13.14 -3.54 0.15
CA ASP A 76 -13.65 -4.71 0.90
C ASP A 76 -12.57 -5.74 1.25
N ASP A 77 -11.44 -5.75 0.52
CA ASP A 77 -10.35 -6.71 0.72
C ASP A 77 -9.17 -6.13 1.54
N SER A 78 -9.26 -4.86 1.96
CA SER A 78 -8.19 -4.16 2.70
C SER A 78 -8.22 -4.49 4.19
N PHE A 79 -7.04 -4.60 4.81
CA PHE A 79 -6.92 -4.70 6.28
C PHE A 79 -7.34 -3.43 7.02
N TYR A 80 -7.36 -2.32 6.30
CA TYR A 80 -7.55 -1.01 6.89
C TYR A 80 -9.01 -0.58 6.78
N VAL A 81 -9.47 0.17 7.77
CA VAL A 81 -10.75 0.88 7.68
C VAL A 81 -10.70 1.90 6.53
N PRO A 82 -11.83 2.24 5.88
CA PRO A 82 -11.86 3.10 4.70
C PRO A 82 -11.05 4.39 4.82
N GLU A 83 -11.09 5.06 5.97
CA GLU A 83 -10.37 6.31 6.20
C GLU A 83 -8.85 6.15 6.07
N VAL A 84 -8.30 5.02 6.52
CA VAL A 84 -6.88 4.69 6.41
C VAL A 84 -6.53 4.28 4.98
N THR A 85 -7.41 3.52 4.31
CA THR A 85 -7.20 3.15 2.90
C THR A 85 -7.16 4.37 1.99
N HIS A 86 -8.00 5.38 2.23
CA HIS A 86 -7.95 6.63 1.48
C HIS A 86 -6.67 7.44 1.79
N ALA A 87 -6.24 7.48 3.06
CA ALA A 87 -4.96 8.12 3.44
C ALA A 87 -3.77 7.46 2.74
N LEU A 88 -3.77 6.13 2.67
CA LEU A 88 -2.79 5.34 1.94
C LEU A 88 -2.78 5.71 0.46
N ARG A 89 -3.94 5.71 -0.20
CA ARG A 89 -4.07 6.09 -1.62
C ARG A 89 -3.55 7.50 -1.88
N PHE A 90 -3.86 8.45 -1.02
CA PHE A 90 -3.31 9.80 -1.13
C PHE A 90 -1.78 9.82 -1.05
N VAL A 91 -1.21 9.14 -0.04
CA VAL A 91 0.25 9.03 0.12
C VAL A 91 0.89 8.37 -1.12
N HIS A 92 0.26 7.32 -1.65
CA HIS A 92 0.66 6.61 -2.85
C HIS A 92 0.66 7.50 -4.09
N ASP A 93 -0.48 8.08 -4.43
CA ASP A 93 -0.68 8.89 -5.64
C ASP A 93 0.21 10.14 -5.63
N VAL A 94 0.31 10.82 -4.50
CA VAL A 94 1.26 11.95 -4.36
C VAL A 94 2.71 11.48 -4.57
N SER A 95 3.06 10.29 -4.10
CA SER A 95 4.43 9.78 -4.24
C SER A 95 4.77 9.51 -5.71
N HIS A 96 3.83 9.02 -6.53
CA HIS A 96 4.03 8.92 -7.99
C HIS A 96 4.40 10.27 -8.59
N VAL A 97 3.57 11.29 -8.34
CA VAL A 97 3.80 12.63 -8.91
C VAL A 97 5.13 13.23 -8.44
N MET A 98 5.46 13.06 -7.15
CA MET A 98 6.70 13.61 -6.57
C MET A 98 7.98 12.90 -7.06
N THR A 99 7.87 11.65 -7.52
CA THR A 99 9.02 10.85 -7.96
C THR A 99 9.12 10.73 -9.48
N GLY A 100 8.04 11.05 -10.21
CA GLY A 100 7.95 10.84 -11.65
C GLY A 100 7.77 9.38 -12.06
N LEU A 101 7.50 8.48 -11.11
CA LEU A 101 7.28 7.06 -11.35
C LEU A 101 5.84 6.84 -11.81
N THR A 102 5.66 6.08 -12.88
CA THR A 102 4.35 5.80 -13.49
C THR A 102 3.65 4.60 -12.83
N PHE A 103 2.49 4.19 -13.37
CA PHE A 103 1.78 2.97 -12.94
C PHE A 103 2.28 1.69 -13.65
N ASP A 104 3.41 1.75 -14.36
CA ASP A 104 4.06 0.52 -14.83
C ASP A 104 4.56 -0.31 -13.63
N MET A 105 4.53 -1.63 -13.76
CA MET A 105 4.87 -2.52 -12.65
C MET A 105 6.29 -2.36 -12.12
N HIS A 106 7.26 -1.99 -12.97
CA HIS A 106 8.61 -1.70 -12.50
C HIS A 106 8.63 -0.46 -11.60
N ASP A 107 7.91 0.58 -12.02
CA ASP A 107 7.79 1.84 -11.31
C ASP A 107 7.01 1.69 -10.00
N GLU A 108 5.94 0.89 -9.98
CA GLU A 108 5.17 0.53 -8.79
C GLU A 108 6.05 -0.12 -7.70
N ILE A 109 6.90 -1.07 -8.10
CA ILE A 109 7.84 -1.72 -7.16
C ILE A 109 8.89 -0.70 -6.66
N GLN A 110 9.42 0.12 -7.56
CA GLN A 110 10.39 1.14 -7.19
C GLN A 110 9.77 2.16 -6.22
N LEU A 111 8.53 2.59 -6.45
CA LEU A 111 7.80 3.50 -5.59
C LEU A 111 7.58 2.88 -4.21
N ALA A 112 7.09 1.64 -4.16
CA ALA A 112 6.87 0.91 -2.90
C ALA A 112 8.15 0.85 -2.05
N LEU A 113 9.30 0.57 -2.67
CA LEU A 113 10.59 0.56 -1.98
C LEU A 113 11.03 1.95 -1.50
N ILE A 114 10.78 3.00 -2.28
CA ILE A 114 11.05 4.39 -1.86
C ILE A 114 10.17 4.76 -0.65
N GLN A 115 8.89 4.41 -0.69
CA GLN A 115 7.96 4.68 0.41
C GLN A 115 8.38 3.96 1.69
N LEU A 116 8.73 2.67 1.63
CA LEU A 116 9.22 1.92 2.79
C LEU A 116 10.49 2.52 3.39
N LYS A 117 11.47 2.91 2.55
CA LYS A 117 12.66 3.63 3.04
C LYS A 117 12.28 4.95 3.70
N GLY A 118 11.31 5.66 3.12
CA GLY A 118 10.72 6.86 3.71
C GLY A 118 10.07 6.58 5.06
N PHE A 119 9.37 5.45 5.21
CA PHE A 119 8.71 5.07 6.45
C PHE A 119 9.73 4.72 7.54
N ALA A 120 10.78 3.98 7.18
CA ALA A 120 11.88 3.67 8.08
C ALA A 120 12.60 4.94 8.58
N ALA A 121 12.86 5.89 7.69
CA ALA A 121 13.47 7.17 8.05
C ALA A 121 12.62 8.03 8.99
N HIS A 122 11.31 7.77 9.10
CA HIS A 122 10.39 8.45 10.01
C HIS A 122 10.02 7.62 11.24
N GLY A 123 10.79 6.56 11.54
CA GLY A 123 10.74 5.85 12.82
C GLY A 123 10.04 4.49 12.79
N LEU A 124 9.61 3.97 11.64
CA LEU A 124 9.22 2.57 11.56
C LEU A 124 10.45 1.67 11.54
N SER A 125 10.54 0.75 12.50
CA SER A 125 11.57 -0.28 12.45
C SER A 125 11.25 -1.29 11.37
N GLU A 126 12.23 -1.71 10.57
CA GLU A 126 12.04 -2.80 9.60
C GLU A 126 11.61 -4.11 10.26
N HIS A 127 11.86 -4.25 11.57
CA HIS A 127 11.46 -5.41 12.36
C HIS A 127 10.09 -5.25 13.02
N SER A 128 9.42 -4.10 12.90
CA SER A 128 8.10 -3.91 13.50
C SER A 128 6.99 -4.49 12.64
N LEU A 129 5.88 -4.83 13.28
CA LEU A 129 4.74 -5.46 12.61
C LEU A 129 4.09 -4.52 11.59
N GLU A 130 3.97 -3.24 11.92
CA GLU A 130 3.45 -2.23 11.02
C GLU A 130 4.31 -2.03 9.77
N TYR A 131 5.64 -2.11 9.87
CA TYR A 131 6.52 -2.01 8.70
C TYR A 131 6.32 -3.19 7.76
N GLN A 132 6.28 -4.40 8.31
CA GLN A 132 6.11 -5.63 7.56
C GLN A 132 4.71 -5.76 6.94
N LEU A 133 3.68 -5.23 7.62
CA LEU A 133 2.33 -5.07 7.04
C LEU A 133 2.39 -4.17 5.79
N LEU A 134 3.02 -3.00 5.90
CA LEU A 134 3.19 -2.07 4.78
C LEU A 134 4.07 -2.67 3.67
N TYR A 135 5.09 -3.45 4.02
CA TYR A 135 5.92 -4.18 3.06
C TYR A 135 5.09 -5.19 2.27
N ALA A 136 4.32 -6.04 2.96
CA ALA A 136 3.46 -7.04 2.34
C ALA A 136 2.40 -6.39 1.45
N ASP A 137 1.82 -5.28 1.91
CA ASP A 137 0.79 -4.53 1.21
C ASP A 137 1.32 -3.85 -0.07
N HIS A 138 2.45 -3.15 0.00
CA HIS A 138 2.97 -2.38 -1.14
C HIS A 138 3.89 -3.21 -2.03
N VAL A 139 4.99 -3.72 -1.46
CA VAL A 139 5.99 -4.48 -2.22
C VAL A 139 5.43 -5.86 -2.56
N GLY A 140 4.79 -6.52 -1.59
CA GLY A 140 4.31 -7.88 -1.77
C GLY A 140 3.25 -7.99 -2.87
N GLN A 141 2.23 -7.14 -2.85
CA GLN A 141 1.18 -7.15 -3.87
C GLN A 141 1.73 -6.79 -5.26
N SER A 142 2.60 -5.78 -5.38
CA SER A 142 3.22 -5.41 -6.65
C SER A 142 4.12 -6.52 -7.20
N MET A 143 4.89 -7.21 -6.35
CA MET A 143 5.66 -8.38 -6.75
C MET A 143 4.77 -9.53 -7.21
N CYS A 144 3.66 -9.78 -6.52
CA CYS A 144 2.68 -10.79 -6.95
C CYS A 144 2.06 -10.45 -8.31
N MET A 145 1.68 -9.19 -8.54
CA MET A 145 1.16 -8.73 -9.82
C MET A 145 2.21 -8.86 -10.94
N LEU A 146 3.48 -8.56 -10.67
CA LEU A 146 4.57 -8.73 -11.63
C LEU A 146 4.74 -10.20 -12.05
N VAL A 147 4.70 -11.12 -11.10
CA VAL A 147 4.91 -12.57 -11.34
C VAL A 147 3.68 -13.21 -11.98
N THR A 148 2.49 -12.93 -11.46
CA THR A 148 1.26 -13.64 -11.85
C THR A 148 0.47 -12.93 -12.95
N ARG A 149 0.78 -11.65 -13.21
CA ARG A 149 0.03 -10.75 -14.11
C ARG A 149 -1.44 -10.58 -13.70
N LYS A 150 -1.75 -10.84 -12.43
CA LYS A 150 -3.08 -10.70 -11.83
C LYS A 150 -2.94 -10.01 -10.48
N PHE A 151 -3.92 -9.16 -10.16
CA PHE A 151 -4.08 -8.68 -8.80
C PHE A 151 -4.36 -9.86 -7.87
N VAL A 152 -3.94 -9.70 -6.61
CA VAL A 152 -4.24 -10.67 -5.56
C VAL A 152 -5.75 -10.80 -5.40
N SER A 153 -6.23 -12.02 -5.22
CA SER A 153 -7.67 -12.32 -5.12
C SER A 153 -8.29 -11.88 -3.80
N ASP A 154 -7.49 -11.83 -2.73
CA ASP A 154 -7.86 -11.37 -1.40
C ASP A 154 -6.60 -10.76 -0.77
N GLN A 155 -6.55 -9.42 -0.69
CA GLN A 155 -5.35 -8.69 -0.25
C GLN A 155 -5.01 -9.03 1.21
N SER A 156 -6.03 -9.10 2.06
CA SER A 156 -5.87 -9.41 3.48
C SER A 156 -5.26 -10.81 3.67
N LYS A 157 -5.76 -11.80 2.95
CA LYS A 157 -5.21 -13.15 2.99
C LYS A 157 -3.79 -13.22 2.44
N PHE A 158 -3.51 -12.51 1.34
CA PHE A 158 -2.18 -12.46 0.77
C PHE A 158 -1.16 -11.87 1.76
N ILE A 159 -1.49 -10.74 2.38
CA ILE A 159 -0.63 -10.09 3.38
C ILE A 159 -0.38 -11.03 4.58
N LEU A 160 -1.39 -11.75 5.06
CA LEU A 160 -1.19 -12.75 6.12
C LEU A 160 -0.27 -13.88 5.72
N ASP A 161 -0.37 -14.35 4.47
CA ASP A 161 0.52 -15.36 3.94
C ASP A 161 1.96 -14.83 3.87
N VAL A 162 2.18 -13.58 3.45
CA VAL A 162 3.52 -12.95 3.46
C VAL A 162 4.09 -12.92 4.88
N LEU A 163 3.31 -12.48 5.86
CA LEU A 163 3.76 -12.40 7.25
C LEU A 163 4.00 -13.78 7.89
N SER A 164 3.29 -14.82 7.44
CA SER A 164 3.36 -16.16 8.03
C SER A 164 4.42 -17.05 7.38
N TYR A 165 4.64 -16.89 6.08
CA TYR A 165 5.42 -17.81 5.25
C TYR A 165 6.54 -17.13 4.45
N GLY A 166 6.57 -15.80 4.39
CA GLY A 166 7.45 -15.06 3.50
C GLY A 166 6.81 -14.78 2.14
N LEU A 167 7.41 -13.83 1.40
CA LEU A 167 6.84 -13.31 0.14
C LEU A 167 6.81 -14.35 -0.98
N ASP A 168 7.87 -15.13 -1.13
CA ASP A 168 8.01 -16.16 -2.15
C ASP A 168 6.93 -17.25 -2.00
N GLU A 169 6.74 -17.78 -0.78
CA GLU A 169 5.71 -18.78 -0.52
C GLU A 169 4.30 -18.19 -0.65
N ALA A 170 4.09 -16.93 -0.24
CA ALA A 170 2.81 -16.24 -0.40
C ALA A 170 2.42 -16.08 -1.87
N ILE A 171 3.36 -15.74 -2.76
CA ILE A 171 3.13 -15.66 -4.21
C ILE A 171 2.74 -17.03 -4.77
N VAL A 172 3.43 -18.11 -4.40
CA VAL A 172 3.08 -19.47 -4.85
C VAL A 172 1.68 -19.87 -4.36
N ARG A 173 1.32 -19.53 -3.12
CA ARG A 173 -0.03 -19.77 -2.59
C ARG A 173 -1.09 -18.99 -3.35
N GLU A 174 -0.79 -17.75 -3.73
CA GLU A 174 -1.68 -16.92 -4.53
C GLU A 174 -1.85 -17.44 -5.95
N MET A 175 -0.79 -17.93 -6.58
CA MET A 175 -0.85 -18.62 -7.87
C MET A 175 -1.80 -19.82 -7.83
N HIS A 176 -1.75 -20.63 -6.76
CA HIS A 176 -2.68 -21.75 -6.59
C HIS A 176 -4.13 -21.28 -6.40
N ARG A 177 -4.36 -20.22 -5.61
CA ARG A 177 -5.71 -19.64 -5.42
C ARG A 177 -6.29 -19.07 -6.71
N GLY A 178 -5.47 -18.34 -7.48
CA GLY A 178 -5.84 -17.73 -8.75
C GLY A 178 -5.92 -18.69 -9.94
N GLY A 179 -5.81 -20.01 -9.68
CA GLY A 179 -5.88 -21.05 -10.69
C GLY A 179 -4.77 -20.97 -11.74
N TYR A 180 -3.59 -20.47 -11.35
CA TYR A 180 -2.44 -20.38 -12.24
C TYR A 180 -2.09 -21.77 -12.77
N LYS A 181 -2.11 -21.90 -14.09
CA LYS A 181 -1.61 -23.08 -14.80
C LYS A 181 -0.26 -22.67 -15.38
N ALA A 182 0.81 -23.34 -14.96
CA ALA A 182 2.10 -23.17 -15.61
C ALA A 182 1.93 -23.45 -17.11
N ALA A 183 2.51 -22.59 -17.96
CA ALA A 183 2.59 -22.88 -19.38
C ALA A 183 3.41 -24.18 -19.53
N ALA A 184 2.78 -25.22 -20.07
CA ALA A 184 3.41 -26.50 -20.39
C ALA A 184 4.34 -26.36 -21.60
#